data_AF-A0A927H9C3-F1
#
_entry.id   AF-A0A927H9C3-F1
#
_cell.length_a   1.000
_cell.length_b   1.000
_cell.length_c   1.000
_cell.angle_alpha   90.00
_cell.angle_beta   90.00
_cell.angle_gamma   90.00
#
_symmetry.space_group_name_H-M   'P 1'
#
loop_
_entity.id
_entity.type
_entity.pdbx_description
1 polymer ?
#
loop_
_entity_poly.entity_id
_entity_poly.type
_entity_poly.pdbx_seq_one_letter_code
_entity_poly.pdbx_strand_id
1 'polypeptide(L)'
;MSEMSKTEIRSAVIQVLMEKEFPSESAITNEAHLVFQYYCEMESGGHEGLLRWKSQYIKDIGITVYLAKLTAILKKINAFQYAAILEEYGEEMWNLFVALEKGEIDEDQFYEIVHKADYRYYHLNDEIDFLIENYFSEIYEQLTNEGSPS
;
A
#
# COMPACT_ATOMS: atom_id res chain seq x y z
N MET A 1 28.45 18.48 -4.20
CA MET A 1 27.49 17.68 -3.41
C MET A 1 27.51 16.29 -3.99
N SER A 2 27.71 15.25 -3.16
CA SER A 2 27.48 13.88 -3.64
C SER A 2 25.99 13.76 -3.94
N GLU A 3 25.65 13.25 -5.12
CA GLU A 3 24.30 12.79 -5.40
C GLU A 3 23.98 11.68 -4.36
N MET A 4 22.83 11.79 -3.68
CA MET A 4 22.40 10.75 -2.75
C MET A 4 22.05 9.49 -3.55
N SER A 5 22.47 8.34 -3.04
CA SER A 5 22.06 7.06 -3.61
C SER A 5 20.55 6.83 -3.41
N LYS A 6 19.95 6.00 -4.27
CA LYS A 6 18.54 5.63 -4.14
C LYS A 6 18.21 4.97 -2.79
N THR A 7 19.15 4.21 -2.24
CA THR A 7 19.02 3.61 -0.90
C THR A 7 18.93 4.68 0.19
N GLU A 8 19.79 5.70 0.13
CA GLU A 8 19.75 6.81 1.10
C GLU A 8 18.45 7.63 0.96
N ILE A 9 18.00 7.87 -0.27
CA ILE A 9 16.71 8.52 -0.53
C ILE A 9 15.56 7.71 0.07
N ARG A 10 15.53 6.40 -0.19
CA ARG A 10 14.50 5.50 0.35
C ARG A 10 14.47 5.53 1.87
N SER A 11 15.62 5.43 2.54
CA SER A 11 15.70 5.53 3.99
C SER A 11 15.18 6.86 4.52
N ALA A 12 15.52 7.98 3.86
CA ALA A 12 15.05 9.30 4.26
C ALA A 12 13.53 9.46 4.07
N VAL A 13 12.97 8.98 2.96
CA VAL A 13 11.51 8.96 2.75
C VAL A 13 10.81 8.12 3.82
N ILE A 14 11.30 6.91 4.09
CA ILE A 14 10.73 6.03 5.12
C ILE A 14 10.74 6.72 6.49
N GLN A 15 11.83 7.39 6.84
CA GLN A 15 11.90 8.15 8.10
C GLN A 15 10.81 9.22 8.18
N VAL A 16 10.62 10.01 7.12
CA VAL A 16 9.55 11.03 7.05
C VAL A 16 8.17 10.38 7.24
N LEU A 17 7.92 9.24 6.58
CA LEU A 17 6.66 8.51 6.74
C LEU A 17 6.48 7.99 8.17
N MET A 18 7.53 7.48 8.81
CA MET A 18 7.43 6.99 10.20
C MET A 18 7.15 8.10 11.23
N GLU A 19 7.56 9.34 10.94
CA GLU A 19 7.40 10.49 11.83
C GLU A 19 6.07 11.23 11.63
N LYS A 20 5.46 11.15 10.43
CA LYS A 20 4.20 11.82 10.12
C LYS A 20 3.00 10.96 10.51
N GLU A 21 1.96 11.61 11.02
CA GLU A 21 0.68 10.94 11.27
C GLU A 21 0.04 10.53 9.94
N PHE A 22 -0.65 9.38 9.94
CA PHE A 22 -1.47 8.95 8.81
C PHE A 22 -2.92 8.77 9.26
N PRO A 23 -3.90 9.39 8.56
CA PRO A 23 -3.74 10.34 7.46
C PRO A 23 -3.19 11.70 7.90
N SER A 24 -2.40 12.35 7.04
CA SER A 24 -1.86 13.72 7.20
C SER A 24 -2.60 14.74 6.33
N GLU A 25 -2.27 16.03 6.48
CA GLU A 25 -2.73 17.10 5.58
C GLU A 25 -2.07 17.06 4.19
N SER A 26 -0.89 16.43 4.06
CA SER A 26 -0.15 16.35 2.80
C SER A 26 -0.66 15.17 1.96
N ALA A 27 -1.21 15.49 0.78
CA ALA A 27 -1.69 14.47 -0.16
C ALA A 27 -0.54 13.54 -0.60
N ILE A 28 0.64 14.09 -0.90
CA ILE A 28 1.80 13.31 -1.33
C ILE A 28 2.34 12.41 -0.20
N THR A 29 2.32 12.89 1.05
CA THR A 29 2.64 12.08 2.23
C THR A 29 1.66 10.92 2.37
N ASN A 30 0.36 11.16 2.21
CA ASN A 30 -0.66 10.11 2.29
C ASN A 30 -0.53 9.08 1.17
N GLU A 31 -0.25 9.52 -0.05
CA GLU A 31 0.00 8.62 -1.18
C GLU A 31 1.23 7.73 -0.93
N ALA A 32 2.34 8.33 -0.50
CA ALA A 32 3.57 7.62 -0.16
C ALA A 32 3.35 6.62 0.98
N HIS A 33 2.60 6.99 2.02
CA HIS A 33 2.21 6.07 3.09
C HIS A 33 1.39 4.88 2.59
N LEU A 34 0.40 5.13 1.74
CA LEU A 34 -0.48 4.07 1.25
C LEU A 34 0.29 3.04 0.42
N VAL A 35 1.11 3.49 -0.52
CA VAL A 35 1.89 2.58 -1.37
C VAL A 35 3.01 1.89 -0.59
N PHE A 36 3.66 2.58 0.35
CA PHE A 36 4.70 1.98 1.17
C PHE A 36 4.12 0.92 2.11
N GLN A 37 3.00 1.21 2.78
CA GLN A 37 2.33 0.21 3.61
C GLN A 37 1.87 -0.98 2.76
N TYR A 38 1.30 -0.74 1.58
CA TYR A 38 0.92 -1.82 0.66
C TYR A 38 2.10 -2.76 0.44
N TYR A 39 3.26 -2.23 0.05
CA TYR A 39 4.48 -3.02 -0.11
C TYR A 39 4.88 -3.78 1.16
N CYS A 40 4.98 -3.12 2.30
CA CYS A 40 5.37 -3.77 3.55
C CYS A 40 4.46 -4.95 3.92
N GLU A 41 3.15 -4.81 3.72
CA GLU A 41 2.21 -5.89 4.02
C GLU A 41 2.31 -7.03 3.01
N MET A 42 2.44 -6.73 1.73
CA MET A 42 2.58 -7.76 0.71
C MET A 42 3.85 -8.61 0.90
N GLU A 43 4.94 -8.00 1.38
CA GLU A 43 6.21 -8.70 1.65
C GLU A 43 6.24 -9.46 2.99
N SER A 44 5.24 -9.28 3.87
CA SER A 44 5.24 -9.90 5.20
C SER A 44 4.04 -10.79 5.48
N GLY A 45 2.83 -10.35 5.14
CA GLY A 45 1.56 -11.03 5.42
C GLY A 45 0.59 -11.10 4.24
N GLY A 46 1.01 -10.70 3.05
CA GLY A 46 0.18 -10.73 1.84
C GLY A 46 -1.07 -9.84 1.94
N HIS A 47 -2.09 -10.18 1.15
CA HIS A 47 -3.35 -9.42 1.16
C HIS A 47 -4.09 -9.51 2.50
N GLU A 48 -3.95 -10.61 3.27
CA GLU A 48 -4.52 -10.66 4.62
C GLU A 48 -3.88 -9.61 5.53
N GLY A 49 -2.54 -9.54 5.54
CA GLY A 49 -1.79 -8.53 6.31
C GLY A 49 -2.27 -7.12 5.99
N LEU A 50 -2.43 -6.83 4.69
CA LEU A 50 -2.95 -5.55 4.21
C LEU A 50 -4.33 -5.22 4.79
N LEU A 51 -5.28 -6.14 4.69
CA LEU A 51 -6.65 -5.93 5.17
C LEU A 51 -6.70 -5.79 6.69
N ARG A 52 -5.91 -6.58 7.41
CA ARG A 52 -5.78 -6.50 8.87
C ARG A 52 -5.24 -5.14 9.31
N TRP A 53 -4.11 -4.71 8.73
CA TRP A 53 -3.46 -3.45 9.10
C TRP A 53 -4.26 -2.22 8.71
N LYS A 54 -4.93 -2.24 7.55
CA LYS A 54 -5.77 -1.12 7.10
C LYS A 54 -7.22 -1.21 7.57
N SER A 55 -7.58 -2.22 8.36
CA SER A 55 -8.98 -2.50 8.74
C SER A 55 -9.70 -1.30 9.34
N GLN A 56 -9.09 -0.59 10.28
CA GLN A 56 -9.71 0.59 10.88
C GLN A 56 -9.89 1.71 9.85
N TYR A 57 -8.84 2.01 9.08
CA TYR A 57 -8.91 3.04 8.04
C TYR A 57 -9.98 2.72 6.99
N ILE A 58 -10.06 1.46 6.54
CA ILE A 58 -11.09 1.00 5.59
C ILE A 58 -12.48 1.14 6.20
N LYS A 59 -12.67 0.83 7.49
CA LYS A 59 -13.96 1.04 8.18
C LYS A 59 -14.36 2.52 8.20
N ASP A 60 -13.38 3.42 8.32
CA ASP A 60 -13.63 4.86 8.39
C ASP A 60 -13.99 5.48 7.03
N ILE A 61 -13.32 5.06 5.95
CA ILE A 61 -13.50 5.67 4.62
C ILE A 61 -14.30 4.83 3.62
N GLY A 62 -14.52 3.55 3.92
CA GLY A 62 -15.14 2.56 3.03
C GLY A 62 -14.16 1.89 2.07
N ILE A 63 -14.36 0.59 1.82
CA ILE A 63 -13.49 -0.25 0.97
C ILE A 63 -13.36 0.27 -0.45
N THR A 64 -14.47 0.66 -1.09
CA THR A 64 -14.45 1.20 -2.46
C THR A 64 -13.59 2.45 -2.57
N VAL A 65 -13.66 3.35 -1.56
CA VAL A 65 -12.81 4.57 -1.54
C VAL A 65 -11.36 4.21 -1.30
N TYR A 66 -11.08 3.29 -0.38
CA TYR A 66 -9.73 2.81 -0.11
C TYR A 66 -9.08 2.19 -1.36
N LEU A 67 -9.78 1.26 -2.02
CA LEU A 67 -9.28 0.59 -3.22
C LEU A 67 -9.10 1.56 -4.38
N ALA A 68 -10.04 2.50 -4.59
CA ALA A 68 -9.91 3.51 -5.62
C ALA A 68 -8.65 4.39 -5.42
N LYS A 69 -8.35 4.77 -4.16
CA LYS A 69 -7.13 5.51 -3.82
C LYS A 69 -5.89 4.68 -4.08
N LEU A 70 -5.82 3.46 -3.53
CA LEU A 70 -4.63 2.63 -3.63
C LEU A 70 -4.33 2.23 -5.09
N THR A 71 -5.34 1.83 -5.84
CA THR A 71 -5.19 1.45 -7.26
C THR A 71 -4.79 2.65 -8.12
N ALA A 72 -5.31 3.86 -7.86
CA ALA A 72 -4.87 5.07 -8.54
C ALA A 72 -3.38 5.38 -8.29
N ILE A 73 -2.91 5.21 -7.04
CA ILE A 73 -1.50 5.40 -6.69
C ILE A 73 -0.62 4.34 -7.36
N LEU A 74 -1.01 3.07 -7.34
CA LEU A 74 -0.30 2.00 -8.03
C LEU A 74 -0.18 2.28 -9.53
N LYS A 75 -1.27 2.72 -10.17
CA LYS A 75 -1.25 3.12 -11.60
C LYS A 75 -0.34 4.33 -11.84
N LYS A 76 -0.34 5.31 -10.93
CA LYS A 76 0.54 6.49 -10.99
C LYS A 76 2.02 6.10 -11.02
N ILE A 77 2.42 5.06 -10.29
CA ILE A 77 3.80 4.55 -10.25
C ILE A 77 4.06 3.44 -11.29
N ASN A 78 3.19 3.29 -12.29
CA ASN A 78 3.24 2.24 -13.32
C ASN A 78 3.09 0.79 -12.82
N ALA A 79 2.63 0.57 -11.59
CA ALA A 79 2.34 -0.74 -11.01
C ALA A 79 0.95 -1.26 -11.45
N PHE A 80 0.68 -1.26 -12.77
CA PHE A 80 -0.63 -1.57 -13.34
C PHE A 80 -1.12 -2.99 -13.00
N GLN A 81 -0.23 -3.97 -13.02
CA GLN A 81 -0.58 -5.37 -12.73
C GLN A 81 -0.95 -5.58 -11.26
N TYR A 82 -0.28 -4.88 -10.34
CA TYR A 82 -0.62 -4.85 -8.92
C TYR A 82 -1.98 -4.20 -8.68
N ALA A 83 -2.26 -3.08 -9.36
CA ALA A 83 -3.57 -2.44 -9.30
C ALA A 83 -4.69 -3.39 -9.79
N ALA A 84 -4.45 -4.12 -10.88
CA ALA A 84 -5.43 -5.05 -11.45
C ALA A 84 -5.81 -6.19 -10.48
N ILE A 85 -4.88 -6.65 -9.63
CA ILE A 85 -5.19 -7.65 -8.58
C ILE A 85 -6.20 -7.07 -7.58
N LEU A 86 -5.98 -5.85 -7.11
CA LEU A 86 -6.87 -5.19 -6.16
C LEU A 86 -8.22 -4.83 -6.77
N GLU A 87 -8.25 -4.46 -8.06
CA GLU A 87 -9.49 -4.19 -8.79
C GLU A 87 -10.34 -5.45 -8.98
N GLU A 88 -9.70 -6.61 -9.09
CA GLU A 88 -10.39 -7.89 -9.29
C GLU A 88 -10.87 -8.52 -7.97
N TYR A 89 -10.02 -8.53 -6.94
CA TYR A 89 -10.32 -9.27 -5.70
C TYR A 89 -10.58 -8.38 -4.48
N GLY A 90 -10.24 -7.09 -4.52
CA GLY A 90 -10.14 -6.27 -3.32
C GLY A 90 -11.44 -6.13 -2.52
N GLU A 91 -12.57 -5.91 -3.20
CA GLU A 91 -13.86 -5.78 -2.51
C GLU A 91 -14.35 -7.11 -1.94
N GLU A 92 -14.18 -8.21 -2.70
CA GLU A 92 -14.56 -9.56 -2.26
C GLU A 92 -13.72 -9.98 -1.05
N MET A 93 -12.39 -9.81 -1.11
CA MET A 93 -11.50 -10.13 0.01
C MET A 93 -11.88 -9.36 1.27
N TRP A 94 -12.20 -8.06 1.15
CA TRP A 94 -12.62 -7.26 2.31
C TRP A 94 -13.94 -7.75 2.91
N ASN A 95 -14.93 -8.06 2.07
CA ASN A 95 -16.23 -8.52 2.54
C ASN A 95 -16.10 -9.87 3.27
N LEU A 96 -15.29 -10.79 2.73
CA LEU A 96 -14.97 -12.06 3.37
C LEU A 96 -14.19 -11.85 4.68
N PHE A 97 -13.21 -10.95 4.71
CA PHE A 97 -12.48 -10.60 5.93
C PHE A 97 -13.43 -10.11 7.03
N VAL A 98 -14.36 -9.21 6.71
CA VAL A 98 -15.36 -8.71 7.67
C VAL A 98 -16.30 -9.82 8.15
N ALA A 99 -16.73 -10.72 7.27
CA ALA A 99 -17.57 -11.85 7.64
C ALA A 99 -16.82 -12.84 8.56
N LEU A 100 -15.53 -13.10 8.26
CA LEU A 100 -14.67 -13.95 9.07
C LEU A 100 -14.48 -13.38 10.49
N GLU A 101 -14.18 -12.08 10.61
CA GLU A 101 -14.02 -11.39 11.90
C GLU A 101 -15.28 -11.43 12.78
N LYS A 102 -16.45 -11.60 12.16
CA LYS A 102 -17.74 -11.77 12.86
C LYS A 102 -18.10 -13.22 13.15
N GLY A 103 -17.30 -14.18 12.68
CA GLY A 103 -17.59 -15.61 12.74
C GLY A 103 -18.76 -16.04 11.86
N GLU A 104 -19.06 -15.31 10.78
CA GLU A 104 -20.16 -15.59 9.85
C GLU A 104 -19.78 -16.65 8.79
N ILE A 105 -18.47 -16.84 8.56
CA ILE A 105 -17.92 -17.82 7.61
C ILE A 105 -16.72 -18.56 8.23
N ASP A 106 -16.36 -19.69 7.62
CA ASP A 106 -15.13 -20.42 7.95
C ASP A 106 -13.90 -19.78 7.27
N GLU A 107 -12.72 -19.97 7.88
CA GLU A 107 -11.44 -19.46 7.38
C GLU A 107 -11.13 -19.89 5.93
N ASP A 108 -11.48 -21.12 5.55
CA ASP A 108 -11.21 -21.66 4.21
C ASP A 108 -11.83 -20.81 3.09
N GLN A 109 -13.02 -20.24 3.32
CA GLN A 109 -13.72 -19.41 2.33
C GLN A 109 -12.97 -18.10 2.08
N PHE A 110 -12.40 -17.51 3.13
CA PHE A 110 -11.58 -16.30 3.03
C PHE A 110 -10.24 -16.60 2.34
N TYR A 111 -9.55 -17.65 2.77
CA TYR A 111 -8.23 -18.00 2.23
C TYR A 111 -8.27 -18.45 0.77
N GLU A 112 -9.40 -19.00 0.27
CA GLU A 112 -9.53 -19.33 -1.15
C GLU A 112 -9.31 -18.10 -2.05
N ILE A 113 -9.90 -16.95 -1.70
CA ILE A 113 -9.76 -15.73 -2.50
C ILE A 113 -8.40 -15.07 -2.24
N VAL A 114 -7.96 -15.01 -0.98
CA VAL A 114 -6.66 -14.41 -0.62
C VAL A 114 -5.51 -15.12 -1.34
N HIS A 115 -5.49 -16.46 -1.35
CA HIS A 115 -4.44 -17.21 -2.04
C HIS A 115 -4.43 -16.99 -3.55
N LYS A 116 -5.58 -16.75 -4.20
CA LYS A 116 -5.62 -16.39 -5.63
C LYS A 116 -4.97 -15.03 -5.88
N ALA A 117 -5.25 -14.05 -5.03
CA ALA A 117 -4.67 -12.71 -5.13
C ALA A 117 -3.16 -12.71 -4.83
N ASP A 118 -2.75 -13.37 -3.74
CA ASP A 118 -1.34 -13.53 -3.36
C ASP A 118 -0.54 -14.28 -4.43
N TYR A 119 -1.08 -15.40 -4.93
CA TYR A 119 -0.45 -16.14 -6.03
C TYR A 119 -0.15 -15.23 -7.22
N ARG A 120 -1.13 -14.41 -7.63
CA ARG A 120 -0.93 -13.46 -8.74
C ARG A 120 0.10 -12.39 -8.41
N TYR A 121 0.11 -11.86 -7.19
CA TYR A 121 1.09 -10.89 -6.74
C TYR A 121 2.52 -11.45 -6.87
N TYR A 122 2.76 -12.64 -6.33
CA TYR A 122 4.10 -13.26 -6.36
C TYR A 122 4.56 -13.68 -7.76
N HIS A 123 3.65 -13.80 -8.74
CA HIS A 123 4.02 -14.03 -10.14
C HIS A 123 4.49 -12.77 -10.88
N LEU A 124 4.44 -11.60 -10.23
CA LEU A 124 4.94 -10.33 -10.78
C LEU A 124 6.44 -10.10 -10.51
N ASN A 125 7.15 -11.08 -9.96
CA ASN A 125 8.62 -11.08 -9.78
C ASN A 125 9.17 -9.85 -9.04
N ASP A 126 8.48 -9.40 -7.98
CA ASP A 126 8.93 -8.33 -7.08
C ASP A 126 9.24 -6.98 -7.76
N GLU A 127 8.68 -6.73 -8.95
CA GLU A 127 8.87 -5.46 -9.70
C GLU A 127 8.44 -4.22 -8.90
N ILE A 128 7.51 -4.39 -7.96
CA ILE A 128 7.00 -3.31 -7.11
C ILE A 128 8.10 -2.61 -6.30
N ASP A 129 9.15 -3.33 -5.88
CA ASP A 129 10.22 -2.74 -5.07
C ASP A 129 10.96 -1.65 -5.85
N PHE A 130 11.28 -1.94 -7.12
CA PHE A 130 11.90 -1.00 -8.04
C PHE A 130 10.98 0.19 -8.36
N LEU A 131 9.68 -0.05 -8.56
CA LEU A 131 8.71 1.00 -8.85
C LEU A 131 8.56 1.96 -7.66
N ILE A 132 8.54 1.44 -6.43
CA ILE A 132 8.51 2.25 -5.21
C ILE A 132 9.80 3.04 -5.01
N GLU A 133 10.96 2.43 -5.24
CA GLU A 133 12.24 3.14 -5.13
C GLU A 133 12.32 4.33 -6.12
N ASN A 134 11.85 4.14 -7.35
CA ASN A 134 11.77 5.22 -8.33
C ASN A 134 10.79 6.30 -7.89
N TYR A 135 9.59 5.91 -7.44
CA TYR A 135 8.61 6.87 -6.95
C TYR A 135 9.14 7.69 -5.77
N PHE A 136 9.82 7.06 -4.82
CA PHE A 136 10.47 7.74 -3.70
C PHE A 136 11.53 8.75 -4.17
N SER A 137 12.29 8.41 -5.21
CA SER A 137 13.24 9.33 -5.83
C SER A 137 12.55 10.56 -6.44
N GLU A 138 11.38 10.38 -7.05
CA GLU A 138 10.61 11.47 -7.66
C GLU A 138 10.00 12.43 -6.63
N ILE A 139 9.61 11.93 -5.46
CA ILE A 139 8.91 12.72 -4.43
C ILE A 139 9.81 13.18 -3.28
N TYR A 140 11.06 12.72 -3.23
CA TYR A 140 11.98 12.93 -2.11
C TYR A 140 12.11 14.41 -1.71
N GLU A 141 12.39 15.29 -2.68
CA GLU A 141 12.57 16.72 -2.41
C GLU A 141 11.28 17.36 -1.88
N GLN A 142 10.12 16.92 -2.37
CA GLN A 142 8.83 17.45 -1.91
C GLN A 142 8.56 17.02 -0.46
N LEU A 143 8.75 15.73 -0.16
CA LEU A 143 8.49 15.19 1.18
C LEU A 143 9.41 15.75 2.25
N THR A 144 10.70 15.94 1.94
CA THR A 144 11.69 16.42 2.90
C THR A 144 11.64 17.94 3.12
N ASN A 145 11.22 18.71 2.12
CA ASN A 145 11.03 20.15 2.26
C ASN A 145 9.70 20.53 2.95
N GLU A 146 8.70 19.65 2.96
CA GLU A 146 7.47 19.84 3.76
C GLU A 146 7.71 19.89 5.28
N GLY A 147 8.87 19.41 5.75
CA GLY A 147 9.24 19.39 7.17
C GLY A 147 10.11 20.58 7.64
N SER A 148 10.46 21.52 6.75
CA SER A 148 11.26 22.69 7.13
C SER A 148 10.32 23.85 7.50
N PRO A 149 10.25 24.28 8.77
CA PRO A 149 9.57 25.52 9.11
C PRO A 149 10.29 26.66 8.41
N SER A 150 9.53 27.44 7.62
CA SER A 150 9.96 28.73 7.08
C SER A 150 10.34 29.71 8.18
#